data_AF-A0A7L0YJV1-F1
#
_entry.id   AF-A0A7L0YJV1-F1
#
_cell.length_a   1.000
_cell.length_b   1.000
_cell.length_c   1.000
_cell.angle_alpha   90.00
_cell.angle_beta   90.00
_cell.angle_gamma   90.00
#
_symmetry.space_group_name_H-M   'P 1'
#
loop_
_entity.id
_entity.type
_entity.pdbx_description
1 polymer ?
#
loop_
_entity_poly.entity_id
_entity_poly.type
_entity_poly.pdbx_seq_one_letter_code
_entity_poly.pdbx_strand_id
1 'polypeptide(L)'
;QLILFGLSSQLVVALKEDNTVAFKHLFPKGYEDGTDDTWAICTCRDLLEHLAFVLKKYLAVPKETFGHHTYDWGHGDGGTGLRLCQRFFHRGDINPGTDTFDIDPSI
;
A
#
# COMPACT_ATOMS: atom_id res chain seq x y z
N GLN A 1 -14.64 25.69 25.26
CA GLN A 1 -14.67 25.41 23.80
C GLN A 1 -13.50 24.55 23.35
N LEU A 2 -12.24 24.86 23.71
CA LEU A 2 -11.06 24.10 23.24
C LEU A 2 -11.03 22.63 23.68
N ILE A 3 -11.46 22.30 24.90
CA ILE A 3 -11.44 20.92 25.42
C ILE A 3 -12.33 19.99 24.58
N LEU A 4 -13.57 20.40 24.28
CA LEU A 4 -14.51 19.61 23.49
C LEU A 4 -14.00 19.40 22.06
N PHE A 5 -13.42 20.45 21.46
CA PHE A 5 -12.76 20.35 20.16
C PHE A 5 -11.56 19.40 20.19
N GLY A 6 -10.74 19.48 21.25
CA GLY A 6 -9.59 18.61 21.46
C GLY A 6 -9.98 17.13 21.56
N LEU A 7 -11.04 16.81 22.31
CA LEU A 7 -11.57 15.45 22.43
C LEU A 7 -12.05 14.90 21.08
N SER A 8 -12.77 15.72 20.30
CA SER A 8 -13.23 15.32 18.97
C SER A 8 -12.05 15.08 18.01
N SER A 9 -11.05 15.97 18.04
CA SER A 9 -9.87 15.85 17.19
C SER A 9 -9.06 14.61 17.57
N GLN A 10 -8.88 14.36 18.86
CA GLN A 10 -8.16 13.19 19.37
C GLN A 10 -8.86 11.88 18.98
N LEU A 11 -10.20 11.83 19.02
CA LEU A 11 -10.95 10.65 18.59
C LEU A 11 -10.74 10.34 17.10
N VAL A 12 -10.75 11.37 16.24
CA VAL A 12 -10.51 11.19 14.79
C VAL A 12 -9.10 10.69 14.52
N VAL A 13 -8.10 11.23 15.23
CA VAL A 13 -6.71 10.79 15.11
C VAL A 13 -6.56 9.35 15.57
N ALA A 14 -7.08 9.00 16.75
CA ALA A 14 -7.04 7.64 17.27
C ALA A 14 -7.71 6.64 16.30
N LEU A 15 -8.90 6.96 15.79
CA LEU A 15 -9.60 6.12 14.82
C LEU A 15 -8.78 5.92 13.54
N LYS A 16 -8.10 6.96 13.06
CA LYS A 16 -7.22 6.87 11.89
C LYS A 16 -6.02 5.98 12.17
N GLU A 17 -5.37 6.16 13.32
CA GLU A 17 -4.18 5.40 13.72
C GLU A 17 -4.53 3.91 13.89
N ASP A 18 -5.59 3.59 14.63
CA ASP A 18 -6.05 2.21 14.86
C ASP A 18 -6.37 1.50 13.54
N ASN A 19 -7.10 2.16 12.62
CA ASN A 19 -7.37 1.59 11.30
C ASN A 19 -6.11 1.43 10.46
N THR A 20 -5.15 2.36 10.57
CA THR A 20 -3.88 2.26 9.85
C THR A 20 -3.07 1.06 10.34
N VAL A 21 -2.99 0.85 11.65
CA VAL A 21 -2.33 -0.33 12.25
C VAL A 21 -3.02 -1.61 11.78
N ALA A 22 -4.35 -1.68 11.82
CA ALA A 22 -5.09 -2.84 11.34
C ALA A 22 -4.78 -3.16 9.87
N PHE A 23 -4.68 -2.15 9.00
CA PHE A 23 -4.32 -2.35 7.60
C PHE A 23 -2.86 -2.77 7.38
N LYS A 24 -1.92 -2.31 8.21
CA LYS A 24 -0.53 -2.79 8.20
C LYS A 24 -0.42 -4.27 8.60
N HIS A 25 -1.30 -4.76 9.47
CA HIS A 25 -1.37 -6.19 9.79
C HIS A 25 -2.15 -7.01 8.74
N LEU A 26 -2.95 -6.35 7.89
CA LEU A 26 -3.80 -7.03 6.91
C LEU A 26 -3.15 -7.22 5.54
N PHE A 27 -2.53 -6.17 4.97
CA PHE A 27 -2.09 -6.17 3.57
C PHE A 27 -0.65 -6.62 3.34
N PRO A 28 0.37 -6.05 4.01
CA PRO A 28 1.73 -6.52 3.87
C PRO A 28 1.90 -7.92 4.49
N LYS A 29 2.34 -8.89 3.68
CA LYS A 29 2.66 -10.24 4.14
C LYS A 29 3.83 -10.21 5.14
N GLY A 30 3.58 -10.65 6.37
CA GLY A 30 4.60 -10.80 7.41
C GLY A 30 5.03 -9.49 8.08
N TYR A 31 4.14 -8.49 8.14
CA TYR A 31 4.37 -7.27 8.90
C TYR A 31 4.48 -7.56 10.40
N GLU A 32 5.42 -6.89 11.07
CA GLU A 32 5.58 -6.89 12.52
C GLU A 32 5.63 -5.44 13.02
N ASP A 33 5.15 -5.20 14.25
CA ASP A 33 5.13 -3.84 14.80
C ASP A 33 6.56 -3.30 14.98
N GLY A 34 6.79 -2.10 14.43
CA GLY A 34 8.10 -1.43 14.50
C GLY A 34 9.05 -1.74 13.34
N THR A 35 8.64 -2.54 12.35
CA THR A 35 9.47 -2.81 11.15
C THR A 35 9.20 -1.88 9.98
N ASP A 36 8.49 -0.77 10.20
CA ASP A 36 8.06 0.16 9.14
C ASP A 36 9.20 0.64 8.24
N ASP A 37 10.37 0.93 8.82
CA ASP A 37 11.51 1.52 8.11
C ASP A 37 12.53 0.48 7.62
N THR A 38 12.42 -0.77 8.08
CA THR A 38 13.43 -1.83 7.84
C THR A 38 12.93 -2.94 6.95
N TRP A 39 11.61 -3.01 6.71
CA TRP A 39 11.00 -4.05 5.91
C TRP A 39 11.25 -3.82 4.41
N ALA A 40 11.87 -4.81 3.76
CA ALA A 40 12.16 -4.78 2.33
C ALA A 40 12.03 -6.18 1.70
N ILE A 41 11.63 -6.21 0.43
CA ILE A 41 11.55 -7.45 -0.37
C ILE A 41 12.78 -7.50 -1.28
N CYS A 42 13.60 -8.54 -1.14
CA CYS A 42 14.90 -8.63 -1.81
C CYS A 42 14.91 -9.49 -3.09
N THR A 43 13.80 -10.18 -3.42
CA THR A 43 13.74 -11.04 -4.61
C THR A 43 12.50 -10.78 -5.45
N CYS A 44 12.61 -10.99 -6.77
CA CYS A 44 11.49 -10.84 -7.69
C CYS A 44 10.35 -11.83 -7.40
N ARG A 45 10.70 -13.06 -6.97
CA ARG A 45 9.69 -14.07 -6.60
C ARG A 45 8.88 -13.60 -5.40
N ASP A 46 9.57 -13.15 -4.35
CA ASP A 46 8.91 -12.69 -3.13
C ASP A 46 8.04 -11.45 -3.40
N LEU A 47 8.45 -10.58 -4.34
CA LEU A 47 7.65 -9.43 -4.78
C LEU A 47 6.33 -9.87 -5.43
N LEU A 48 6.39 -10.84 -6.36
CA LEU A 48 5.19 -11.38 -7.02
C LEU A 48 4.27 -12.07 -6.02
N GLU A 49 4.82 -12.86 -5.10
CA GLU A 49 4.04 -13.48 -4.03
C GLU A 49 3.38 -12.46 -3.11
N HIS A 50 4.10 -11.38 -2.78
CA HIS A 50 3.59 -10.31 -1.94
C HIS A 50 2.45 -9.55 -2.63
N LEU A 51 2.59 -9.21 -3.92
CA LEU A 51 1.53 -8.60 -4.71
C LEU A 51 0.28 -9.50 -4.76
N ALA A 52 0.45 -10.79 -5.01
CA ALA A 52 -0.66 -11.75 -5.02
C ALA A 52 -1.34 -11.83 -3.64
N PHE A 53 -0.57 -11.78 -2.55
CA PHE A 53 -1.09 -11.75 -1.19
C PHE A 53 -1.93 -10.49 -0.92
N VAL A 54 -1.41 -9.30 -1.28
CA VAL A 54 -2.13 -8.03 -1.11
C VAL A 54 -3.45 -8.03 -1.88
N LEU A 55 -3.44 -8.49 -3.14
CA LEU A 55 -4.67 -8.58 -3.95
C LEU A 55 -5.69 -9.54 -3.34
N LYS A 56 -5.24 -10.71 -2.87
CA LYS A 56 -6.11 -11.67 -2.19
C LYS A 56 -6.72 -11.07 -0.93
N LYS A 57 -5.91 -10.38 -0.11
CA LYS A 57 -6.35 -9.72 1.12
C LYS A 57 -7.34 -8.60 0.83
N TYR A 58 -7.07 -7.77 -0.18
CA TYR A 58 -8.00 -6.75 -0.64
C TYR A 58 -9.37 -7.33 -0.97
N LEU A 59 -9.45 -8.39 -1.77
CA LEU A 59 -10.72 -9.03 -2.13
C LEU A 59 -11.44 -9.72 -0.94
N ALA A 60 -10.70 -10.04 0.11
CA ALA A 60 -11.23 -10.69 1.31
C ALA A 60 -11.64 -9.71 2.42
N VAL A 61 -11.37 -8.40 2.27
CA VAL A 61 -11.61 -7.38 3.32
C VAL A 61 -13.01 -7.52 3.96
N PRO A 62 -14.14 -7.51 3.22
CA PRO A 62 -15.47 -7.60 3.84
C PRO A 62 -15.73 -8.88 4.65
N LYS A 63 -14.91 -9.92 4.49
CA LYS A 63 -15.07 -11.23 5.14
C LYS A 63 -14.06 -11.45 6.28
N GLU A 64 -12.87 -10.88 6.18
CA GLU A 64 -11.76 -11.13 7.11
C GLU A 64 -11.54 -10.00 8.12
N THR A 65 -12.10 -8.81 7.92
CA THR A 65 -11.94 -7.68 8.84
C THR A 65 -13.07 -7.60 9.87
N PHE A 66 -12.73 -7.27 11.11
CA PHE A 66 -13.72 -6.96 12.15
C PHE A 66 -14.38 -5.57 11.94
N GLY A 67 -13.72 -4.67 11.22
CA GLY A 67 -14.24 -3.35 10.85
C GLY A 67 -15.23 -3.41 9.69
N HIS A 68 -16.19 -2.48 9.66
CA HIS A 68 -17.09 -2.31 8.52
C HIS A 68 -16.38 -1.49 7.44
N HIS A 69 -15.75 -2.17 6.49
CA HIS A 69 -15.10 -1.55 5.34
C HIS A 69 -15.88 -1.88 4.06
N THR A 70 -16.23 -0.84 3.30
CA THR A 70 -16.88 -0.96 2.00
C THR A 70 -15.96 -0.46 0.90
N TYR A 71 -16.06 -1.05 -0.28
CA TYR A 71 -15.33 -0.55 -1.44
C TYR A 71 -16.05 0.66 -2.02
N ASP A 72 -15.27 1.69 -2.32
CA ASP A 72 -15.72 2.79 -3.15
C ASP A 72 -15.30 2.54 -4.60
N TRP A 73 -16.27 2.64 -5.51
CA TRP A 73 -16.04 2.50 -6.94
C TRP A 73 -15.78 3.91 -7.46
N GLY A 74 -14.49 4.30 -7.41
CA GLY A 74 -14.09 5.69 -7.61
C GLY A 74 -14.71 6.35 -8.85
N HIS A 75 -14.95 7.66 -8.75
CA HIS A 75 -15.64 8.49 -9.76
C HIS A 75 -14.90 8.67 -11.11
N GLY A 76 -13.86 7.89 -11.40
CA GLY A 76 -13.06 7.99 -12.62
C GLY A 76 -13.54 7.07 -13.76
N ASP A 77 -13.00 7.31 -14.95
CA ASP A 77 -13.30 6.58 -16.19
C ASP A 77 -12.93 5.09 -16.04
N GLY A 78 -13.91 4.25 -15.70
CA GLY A 78 -13.74 2.80 -15.51
C GLY A 78 -14.09 2.23 -14.14
N GLY A 79 -14.47 3.05 -13.14
CA GLY A 79 -15.05 2.58 -11.87
C GLY A 79 -14.34 1.37 -11.26
N THR A 80 -13.09 1.54 -10.83
CA THR A 80 -12.28 0.44 -10.25
C THR A 80 -12.04 0.68 -8.76
N GLY A 81 -12.33 -0.30 -7.90
CA GLY A 81 -12.10 -0.20 -6.45
C GLY A 81 -10.63 -0.25 -6.01
N LEU A 82 -9.75 -0.83 -6.84
CA LEU A 82 -8.30 -0.90 -6.59
C LEU A 82 -7.54 -0.63 -7.88
N ARG A 83 -6.47 0.18 -7.79
CA ARG A 83 -5.56 0.45 -8.90
C ARG A 83 -4.14 0.05 -8.52
N LEU A 84 -3.57 -0.89 -9.27
CA LEU A 84 -2.16 -1.25 -9.18
C LEU A 84 -1.39 -0.46 -10.26
N CYS A 85 -0.51 0.44 -9.83
CA CYS A 85 0.26 1.29 -10.74
C CYS A 85 1.72 0.81 -10.76
N GLN A 86 2.24 0.49 -11.93
CA GLN A 86 3.67 0.31 -12.14
C GLN A 86 4.25 1.64 -12.65
N ARG A 87 5.34 2.09 -12.04
CA ARG A 87 6.11 3.24 -12.49
C ARG A 87 7.50 2.74 -12.88
N PHE A 88 7.92 3.02 -14.10
CA PHE A 88 9.20 2.64 -14.65
C PHE A 88 9.74 3.80 -15.50
N PHE A 89 11.05 3.87 -15.68
CA PHE A 89 11.65 4.87 -16.56
C PHE A 89 11.16 4.67 -17.99
N HIS A 90 10.78 5.75 -18.67
CA HIS A 90 10.31 5.73 -20.05
C HIS A 90 11.30 5.00 -20.96
N ARG A 91 12.59 5.21 -20.70
CA ARG A 91 13.69 4.45 -21.29
C ARG A 91 14.69 4.12 -20.19
N GLY A 92 15.08 2.86 -20.08
CA GLY A 92 16.07 2.40 -19.12
C GLY A 92 16.82 1.21 -19.68
N ASP A 93 17.82 1.48 -20.51
CA ASP A 93 18.76 0.47 -20.97
C ASP A 93 19.99 0.49 -20.05
N ILE A 94 20.20 -0.58 -19.30
CA ILE A 94 21.29 -0.67 -18.32
C ILE A 94 22.01 -1.99 -18.57
N ASN A 95 23.25 -1.92 -19.06
CA ASN A 95 24.10 -3.08 -19.26
C ASN A 95 25.33 -3.01 -18.33
N PRO A 96 25.30 -3.68 -17.16
CA PRO A 96 26.41 -3.70 -16.24
C PRO A 96 27.63 -4.48 -16.78
N GLY A 97 27.46 -5.33 -17.80
CA GLY A 97 28.58 -6.06 -18.39
C GLY A 97 29.50 -5.20 -19.26
N THR A 98 29.00 -4.06 -19.76
CA THR A 98 29.75 -3.11 -20.61
C THR A 98 29.90 -1.73 -19.97
N ASP A 99 29.50 -1.57 -18.71
CA ASP A 99 29.48 -0.29 -17.97
C ASP A 99 28.73 0.84 -18.70
N THR A 100 27.67 0.50 -19.46
CA THR A 100 26.87 1.48 -20.23
C THR A 100 25.43 1.54 -19.75
N PHE A 101 24.88 2.75 -19.73
CA PHE A 101 23.45 2.98 -19.49
C PHE A 101 22.92 4.13 -20.34
N ASP A 102 21.63 4.06 -20.71
CA ASP A 102 20.87 5.12 -21.33
C ASP A 102 19.48 5.18 -20.67
N ILE A 103 19.24 6.28 -19.95
CA ILE A 103 18.06 6.44 -19.11
C ILE A 103 17.37 7.75 -19.47
N ASP A 104 16.09 7.65 -19.83
CA ASP A 104 15.15 8.76 -19.81
C ASP A 104 14.39 8.71 -18.47
N PRO A 105 14.62 9.67 -17.56
CA PRO A 105 14.05 9.65 -16.22
C PRO A 105 12.56 9.99 -16.18
N SER A 106 11.93 10.32 -17.31
CA SER A 106 10.48 10.47 -17.38
C SER A 106 9.77 9.16 -16.99
N ILE A 107 8.58 9.29 -16.40
CA ILE A 107 7.78 8.20 -15.81
C ILE A 107 6.50 8.02 -16.62
#